data_AF-F0YPD2-F1
#
_entry.id   AF-F0YPD2-F1
#
_cell.length_a   1.000
_cell.length_b   1.000
_cell.length_c   1.000
_cell.angle_alpha   90.00
_cell.angle_beta   90.00
_cell.angle_gamma   90.00
#
_symmetry.space_group_name_H-M   'P 1'
#
loop_
_entity.id
_entity.type
_entity.pdbx_description
1 polymer ?
#
loop_
_entity_poly.entity_id
_entity_poly.type
_entity_poly.pdbx_seq_one_letter_code
_entity_poly.pdbx_strand_id
1 'polypeptide(L)'
;MRCQLAAACLLLASSAAPTDLTLDGVVYVSRHGVRAPYGPIVDAAGTAAANDDWSAWTSKAAKNAEDYGMDADAFAAQELTPHGMALMPLLGSYVADRWRALGLDVGGDWAVFADDSTRDWQTAALWLEGAGRGDVPVRVGNASLPNLIPVLSDSVLYGAGADATEEQTLGLFGGDVAALTAAYEDDMADIGRALGFADDAPICAALGVADDCAIANLPYKFTGIYWQGMFTCPLYYAQFFAEAWMFEYLSGVDDFAFGALTGSEVAKLYDVVALFVHDTNQLYLRKLLGLQWIARGWQGNAASTGGALSFELHCAGTQGAADRRCFVKTRYTVASPRQQREATVLDATTPPSEAVLVLPGCGVELCPLAAFVGVVLDAVCFDCVGDPVRTVLGRLADHAAEPPAEEACDAAPAWQQALSLLGAAAFGASLALFVAWCLRVRRHRRARQAPSLLGASRQAPAGERLTLVESGTVL
;
A
#
# COMPACT_ATOMS: atom_id res chain seq x y z
N MET A 1 -0.07 -9.73 41.73
CA MET A 1 1.18 -9.57 40.95
C MET A 1 0.86 -9.52 39.47
N ARG A 2 0.67 -8.33 38.88
CA ARG A 2 0.53 -8.16 37.41
C ARG A 2 1.60 -7.25 36.78
N CYS A 3 2.51 -6.68 37.57
CA CYS A 3 3.46 -5.65 37.13
C CYS A 3 4.92 -6.13 36.98
N GLN A 4 5.24 -7.39 37.31
CA GLN A 4 6.63 -7.89 37.32
C GLN A 4 7.02 -8.72 36.10
N LEU A 5 6.06 -9.24 35.32
CA LEU A 5 6.34 -9.97 34.08
C LEU A 5 6.56 -9.05 32.87
N ALA A 6 6.02 -7.82 32.89
CA ALA A 6 6.28 -6.83 31.84
C ALA A 6 7.73 -6.30 31.89
N ALA A 7 8.26 -6.05 33.10
CA ALA A 7 9.58 -5.43 33.27
C ALA A 7 10.74 -6.29 32.72
N ALA A 8 10.64 -7.62 32.80
CA ALA A 8 11.72 -8.51 32.34
C ALA A 8 11.87 -8.53 30.80
N CYS A 9 10.79 -8.31 30.05
CA CYS A 9 10.84 -8.27 28.58
C CYS A 9 11.14 -6.89 28.01
N LEU A 10 11.12 -5.81 28.80
CA LEU A 10 11.57 -4.47 28.37
C LEU A 10 13.08 -4.23 28.58
N LEU A 11 13.76 -5.10 29.35
CA LEU A 11 15.17 -4.93 29.76
C LEU A 11 16.18 -5.64 28.85
N LEU A 12 15.74 -6.20 27.71
CA LEU A 12 16.62 -6.62 26.62
C LEU A 12 16.23 -5.81 25.37
N ALA A 13 17.21 -5.13 24.79
CA ALA A 13 17.07 -4.32 23.57
C ALA A 13 16.01 -3.18 23.61
N SER A 14 15.84 -2.52 24.76
CA SER A 14 15.53 -1.07 24.75
C SER A 14 16.78 -0.28 24.35
N SER A 15 17.30 -0.51 23.14
CA SER A 15 18.23 0.42 22.51
C SER A 15 17.44 1.69 22.22
N ALA A 16 17.64 2.73 23.05
CA ALA A 16 17.05 4.04 22.78
C ALA A 16 17.42 4.46 21.36
N ALA A 17 16.41 4.82 20.56
CA ALA A 17 16.63 5.34 19.22
C ALA A 17 17.64 6.51 19.32
N PRO A 18 18.69 6.57 18.48
CA PRO A 18 19.72 7.60 18.64
C PRO A 18 19.07 8.99 18.57
N THR A 19 19.29 9.81 19.59
CA THR A 19 18.67 11.15 19.71
C THR A 19 19.36 12.20 18.84
N ASP A 20 20.30 11.74 18.02
CA ASP A 20 21.25 12.46 17.17
C ASP A 20 21.16 12.03 15.69
N LEU A 21 20.06 11.38 15.28
CA LEU A 21 19.81 11.02 13.89
C LEU A 21 19.57 12.27 13.01
N THR A 22 20.31 12.37 11.90
CA THR A 22 20.01 13.25 10.77
C THR A 22 19.44 12.45 9.60
N LEU A 23 18.59 13.09 8.79
CA LEU A 23 18.12 12.54 7.52
C LEU A 23 19.17 12.81 6.43
N ASP A 24 19.84 11.76 5.98
CA ASP A 24 21.02 11.84 5.12
C ASP A 24 20.73 11.47 3.65
N GLY A 25 19.50 11.04 3.35
CA GLY A 25 19.03 10.76 1.99
C GLY A 25 17.64 10.11 1.97
N VAL A 26 16.94 10.19 0.83
CA VAL A 26 15.61 9.58 0.65
C VAL A 26 15.47 8.98 -0.75
N VAL A 27 14.87 7.81 -0.84
CA VAL A 27 14.25 7.30 -2.08
C VAL A 27 12.73 7.49 -1.95
N TYR A 28 12.09 8.12 -2.93
CA TYR A 28 10.67 8.48 -2.91
C TYR A 28 9.99 7.97 -4.18
N VAL A 29 9.10 6.98 -4.03
CA VAL A 29 8.40 6.29 -5.12
C VAL A 29 6.93 6.72 -5.10
N SER A 30 6.57 7.67 -5.95
CA SER A 30 5.23 8.27 -6.03
C SER A 30 4.39 7.64 -7.13
N ARG A 31 3.07 7.59 -6.94
CA ARG A 31 2.09 7.52 -8.04
C ARG A 31 1.98 8.90 -8.69
N HIS A 32 1.50 8.94 -9.93
CA HIS A 32 0.90 10.14 -10.52
C HIS A 32 -0.16 10.82 -9.64
N GLY A 33 -0.41 12.11 -9.88
CA GLY A 33 -1.54 12.86 -9.31
C GLY A 33 -2.92 12.37 -9.80
N VAL A 34 -3.98 13.15 -9.58
CA VAL A 34 -5.32 12.81 -10.09
C VAL A 34 -5.34 13.00 -11.61
N ARG A 35 -5.80 11.99 -12.37
CA ARG A 35 -5.80 11.95 -13.84
C ARG A 35 -7.19 11.70 -14.41
N ALA A 36 -7.37 11.92 -15.72
CA ALA A 36 -8.54 11.40 -16.42
C ALA A 36 -8.56 9.85 -16.42
N PRO A 37 -9.75 9.22 -16.40
CA PRO A 37 -9.89 7.76 -16.40
C PRO A 37 -9.48 7.14 -17.75
N TYR A 38 -9.31 5.82 -17.75
CA TYR A 38 -9.32 5.03 -19.00
C TYR A 38 -10.76 4.80 -19.46
N GLY A 39 -10.96 4.36 -20.70
CA GLY A 39 -12.23 3.77 -21.13
C GLY A 39 -12.42 2.35 -20.58
N PRO A 40 -13.67 1.91 -20.29
CA PRO A 40 -13.94 0.55 -19.82
C PRO A 40 -13.68 -0.49 -20.92
N ILE A 41 -13.44 -1.75 -20.53
CA ILE A 41 -13.40 -2.88 -21.48
C ILE A 41 -14.80 -3.13 -22.07
N VAL A 42 -14.90 -3.34 -23.38
CA VAL A 42 -16.18 -3.56 -24.09
C VAL A 42 -16.33 -4.95 -24.72
N ASP A 43 -15.31 -5.82 -24.66
CA ASP A 43 -15.37 -7.16 -25.22
C ASP A 43 -14.53 -8.22 -24.46
N ALA A 44 -14.67 -9.48 -24.85
CA ALA A 44 -13.90 -10.60 -24.30
C ALA A 44 -12.44 -10.66 -24.81
N ALA A 45 -12.01 -9.78 -25.71
CA ALA A 45 -10.61 -9.65 -26.12
C ALA A 45 -9.83 -8.75 -25.15
N GLY A 46 -10.51 -7.80 -24.50
CA GLY A 46 -9.93 -6.79 -23.62
C GLY A 46 -9.84 -5.40 -24.25
N THR A 47 -10.58 -5.15 -25.33
CA THR A 47 -10.61 -3.85 -26.01
C THR A 47 -11.23 -2.80 -25.08
N ALA A 48 -10.52 -1.69 -24.84
CA ALA A 48 -11.05 -0.53 -24.13
C ALA A 48 -11.84 0.40 -25.07
N ALA A 49 -12.89 1.03 -24.56
CA ALA A 49 -13.60 2.12 -25.22
C ALA A 49 -12.80 3.44 -25.19
N ALA A 50 -13.41 4.51 -25.71
CA ALA A 50 -12.99 5.87 -25.36
C ALA A 50 -13.21 6.15 -23.87
N ASN A 51 -12.45 7.08 -23.29
CA ASN A 51 -12.49 7.38 -21.85
C ASN A 51 -13.90 7.84 -21.38
N ASP A 52 -14.68 8.44 -22.29
CA ASP A 52 -16.04 8.96 -22.13
C ASP A 52 -17.14 8.07 -22.76
N ASP A 53 -16.84 6.89 -23.31
CA ASP A 53 -17.85 5.94 -23.82
C ASP A 53 -18.01 4.73 -22.89
N TRP A 54 -19.04 4.77 -22.05
CA TRP A 54 -19.42 3.65 -21.18
C TRP A 54 -20.73 2.97 -21.64
N SER A 55 -21.14 3.18 -22.90
CA SER A 55 -22.45 2.74 -23.42
C SER A 55 -22.68 1.22 -23.39
N ALA A 56 -21.61 0.42 -23.33
CA ALA A 56 -21.70 -1.03 -23.13
C ALA A 56 -22.11 -1.44 -21.70
N TRP A 57 -21.99 -0.54 -20.72
CA TRP A 57 -22.15 -0.80 -19.29
C TRP A 57 -23.32 -0.07 -18.65
N THR A 58 -23.69 1.12 -19.16
CA THR A 58 -24.78 1.93 -18.63
C THR A 58 -25.42 2.81 -19.70
N SER A 59 -26.68 3.16 -19.49
CA SER A 59 -27.41 4.18 -20.27
C SER A 59 -27.19 5.61 -19.75
N LYS A 60 -26.44 5.77 -18.66
CA LYS A 60 -26.04 7.08 -18.12
C LYS A 60 -24.90 7.68 -18.96
N ALA A 61 -24.92 8.99 -19.14
CA ALA A 61 -23.82 9.70 -19.78
C ALA A 61 -22.57 9.69 -18.87
N ALA A 62 -21.48 9.11 -19.36
CA ALA A 62 -20.19 9.13 -18.68
C ALA A 62 -19.58 10.55 -18.71
N LYS A 63 -18.60 10.77 -17.83
CA LYS A 63 -17.92 12.07 -17.70
C LYS A 63 -16.89 12.26 -18.81
N ASN A 64 -16.91 13.43 -19.42
CA ASN A 64 -16.06 13.79 -20.56
C ASN A 64 -15.08 14.92 -20.19
N ALA A 65 -14.27 15.38 -21.16
CA ALA A 65 -13.26 16.41 -20.94
C ALA A 65 -13.81 17.71 -20.29
N GLU A 66 -15.02 18.16 -20.66
CA GLU A 66 -15.62 19.38 -20.10
C GLU A 66 -16.00 19.21 -18.62
N ASP A 67 -16.51 18.04 -18.19
CA ASP A 67 -16.81 17.75 -16.78
C ASP A 67 -15.56 17.84 -15.89
N TYR A 68 -14.38 17.51 -16.43
CA TYR A 68 -13.08 17.57 -15.76
C TYR A 68 -12.35 18.91 -15.95
N GLY A 69 -12.90 19.84 -16.73
CA GLY A 69 -12.24 21.11 -17.08
C GLY A 69 -10.99 20.94 -17.96
N MET A 70 -10.92 19.86 -18.75
CA MET A 70 -9.78 19.48 -19.58
C MET A 70 -9.99 19.79 -21.07
N ASP A 71 -8.89 19.86 -21.81
CA ASP A 71 -8.92 19.72 -23.27
C ASP A 71 -9.19 18.25 -23.67
N ALA A 72 -9.79 18.04 -24.85
CA ALA A 72 -10.14 16.70 -25.33
C ALA A 72 -8.93 15.79 -25.57
N ASP A 73 -7.82 16.32 -26.09
CA ASP A 73 -6.61 15.52 -26.34
C ASP A 73 -5.93 15.15 -25.01
N ALA A 74 -5.89 16.08 -24.04
CA ALA A 74 -5.34 15.84 -22.70
C ALA A 74 -6.19 14.82 -21.90
N PHE A 75 -7.52 14.90 -22.03
CA PHE A 75 -8.44 13.92 -21.43
C PHE A 75 -8.27 12.53 -22.07
N ALA A 76 -8.15 12.47 -23.41
CA ALA A 76 -7.92 11.21 -24.13
C ALA A 76 -6.58 10.56 -23.73
N ALA A 77 -5.51 11.35 -23.58
CA ALA A 77 -4.17 10.90 -23.18
C ALA A 77 -4.02 10.51 -21.68
N GLN A 78 -5.10 10.58 -20.89
CA GLN A 78 -5.10 10.38 -19.44
C GLN A 78 -4.06 11.23 -18.70
N GLU A 79 -3.94 12.52 -19.06
CA GLU A 79 -3.12 13.48 -18.33
C GLU A 79 -3.66 13.77 -16.93
N LEU A 80 -2.88 14.48 -16.11
CA LEU A 80 -3.39 15.00 -14.84
C LEU A 80 -4.56 15.96 -15.09
N THR A 81 -5.58 15.88 -14.25
CA THR A 81 -6.69 16.84 -14.28
C THR A 81 -6.20 18.19 -13.74
N PRO A 82 -6.84 19.34 -14.05
CA PRO A 82 -6.39 20.65 -13.58
C PRO A 82 -6.31 20.71 -12.04
N HIS A 83 -7.23 20.00 -11.37
CA HIS A 83 -7.23 19.81 -9.93
C HIS A 83 -6.12 18.88 -9.46
N GLY A 84 -5.88 17.76 -10.17
CA GLY A 84 -4.73 16.88 -9.93
C GLY A 84 -3.38 17.58 -10.05
N MET A 85 -3.24 18.50 -11.01
CA MET A 85 -2.06 19.36 -11.13
C MET A 85 -1.90 20.29 -9.93
N ALA A 86 -2.99 20.89 -9.43
CA ALA A 86 -2.96 21.78 -8.26
C ALA A 86 -2.60 21.06 -6.94
N LEU A 87 -2.85 19.75 -6.84
CA LEU A 87 -2.53 18.95 -5.65
C LEU A 87 -1.04 18.61 -5.49
N MET A 88 -0.32 18.39 -6.59
CA MET A 88 1.06 17.90 -6.52
C MET A 88 2.05 18.88 -5.84
N PRO A 89 1.99 20.21 -6.07
CA PRO A 89 2.84 21.17 -5.37
C PRO A 89 2.57 21.22 -3.86
N LEU A 90 1.32 21.02 -3.42
CA LEU A 90 0.97 21.02 -1.99
C LEU A 90 1.68 19.87 -1.25
N LEU A 91 1.71 18.69 -1.87
CA LEU A 91 2.42 17.53 -1.33
C LEU A 91 3.93 17.70 -1.40
N GLY A 92 4.46 18.23 -2.51
CA GLY A 92 5.88 18.51 -2.67
C GLY A 92 6.42 19.47 -1.60
N SER A 93 5.69 20.56 -1.33
CA SER A 93 6.06 21.51 -0.26
C SER A 93 6.06 20.85 1.11
N TYR A 94 4.98 20.14 1.47
CA TYR A 94 4.89 19.46 2.77
C TYR A 94 6.04 18.47 2.99
N VAL A 95 6.33 17.63 1.99
CA VAL A 95 7.38 16.60 2.11
C VAL A 95 8.77 17.24 2.17
N ALA A 96 9.04 18.26 1.36
CA ALA A 96 10.31 18.99 1.41
C ALA A 96 10.51 19.75 2.73
N ASP A 97 9.47 20.41 3.27
CA ASP A 97 9.55 21.08 4.57
C ASP A 97 9.74 20.11 5.72
N ARG A 98 9.12 18.93 5.65
CA ARG A 98 9.39 17.84 6.59
C ARG A 98 10.84 17.34 6.50
N TRP A 99 11.40 17.20 5.30
CA TRP A 99 12.81 16.81 5.13
C TRP A 99 13.78 17.88 5.63
N ARG A 100 13.52 19.17 5.36
CA ARG A 100 14.23 20.31 5.97
C ARG A 100 14.22 20.24 7.50
N ALA A 101 13.06 19.96 8.10
CA ALA A 101 12.90 19.82 9.55
C ALA A 101 13.61 18.59 10.15
N LEU A 102 13.96 17.59 9.33
CA LEU A 102 14.77 16.42 9.70
C LEU A 102 16.27 16.58 9.39
N GLY A 103 16.68 17.79 8.96
CA GLY A 103 18.08 18.14 8.72
C GLY A 103 18.62 17.81 7.32
N LEU A 104 17.79 17.29 6.40
CA LEU A 104 18.22 17.03 5.02
C LEU A 104 18.40 18.35 4.26
N ASP A 105 19.55 18.51 3.61
CA ASP A 105 19.75 19.60 2.64
C ASP A 105 19.03 19.29 1.33
N VAL A 106 17.77 19.70 1.24
CA VAL A 106 16.96 19.64 0.01
C VAL A 106 17.49 20.56 -1.10
N GLY A 107 18.44 21.45 -0.81
CA GLY A 107 19.21 22.22 -1.78
C GLY A 107 20.33 21.42 -2.46
N GLY A 108 20.64 20.22 -1.96
CA GLY A 108 21.67 19.32 -2.50
C GLY A 108 21.31 18.63 -3.83
N ASP A 109 21.91 17.46 -4.05
CA ASP A 109 21.77 16.68 -5.28
C ASP A 109 20.43 15.95 -5.40
N TRP A 110 19.83 15.98 -6.60
CA TRP A 110 18.61 15.27 -6.93
C TRP A 110 18.77 14.46 -8.22
N ALA A 111 18.19 13.26 -8.25
CA ALA A 111 18.07 12.44 -9.44
C ALA A 111 16.59 12.01 -9.57
N VAL A 112 15.86 12.67 -10.46
CA VAL A 112 14.41 12.50 -10.61
C VAL A 112 14.09 11.83 -11.94
N PHE A 113 13.20 10.85 -11.87
CA PHE A 113 12.81 10.00 -12.98
C PHE A 113 11.29 9.86 -13.03
N ALA A 114 10.74 9.65 -14.22
CA ALA A 114 9.33 9.38 -14.46
C ALA A 114 9.20 8.38 -15.63
N ASP A 115 8.10 7.63 -15.71
CA ASP A 115 7.80 6.84 -16.90
C ASP A 115 7.55 7.74 -18.13
N ASP A 116 7.43 7.17 -19.34
CA ASP A 116 7.20 7.95 -20.56
C ASP A 116 5.76 8.46 -20.77
N SER A 117 4.89 8.18 -19.80
CA SER A 117 3.54 8.74 -19.66
C SER A 117 3.55 10.21 -19.21
N THR A 118 2.74 11.05 -19.87
CA THR A 118 2.68 12.51 -19.60
C THR A 118 2.32 12.84 -18.16
N ARG A 119 1.37 12.10 -17.57
CA ARG A 119 0.91 12.28 -16.17
C ARG A 119 2.01 12.05 -15.13
N ASP A 120 2.96 11.14 -15.38
CA ASP A 120 4.04 10.85 -14.44
C ASP A 120 5.13 11.93 -14.53
N TRP A 121 5.43 12.43 -15.74
CA TRP A 121 6.27 13.61 -15.91
C TRP A 121 5.65 14.87 -15.27
N GLN A 122 4.36 15.13 -15.51
CA GLN A 122 3.60 16.24 -14.90
C GLN A 122 3.65 16.16 -13.37
N THR A 123 3.46 14.95 -12.82
CA THR A 123 3.52 14.69 -11.37
C THR A 123 4.90 15.03 -10.81
N ALA A 124 5.97 14.54 -11.43
CA ALA A 124 7.33 14.79 -10.98
C ALA A 124 7.70 16.28 -11.06
N ALA A 125 7.32 16.97 -12.13
CA ALA A 125 7.58 18.40 -12.32
C ALA A 125 6.84 19.27 -11.28
N LEU A 126 5.53 19.07 -11.11
CA LEU A 126 4.71 19.87 -10.20
C LEU A 126 5.02 19.57 -8.72
N TRP A 127 5.38 18.33 -8.39
CA TRP A 127 5.89 18.00 -7.06
C TRP A 127 7.23 18.70 -6.79
N LEU A 128 8.13 18.77 -7.79
CA LEU A 128 9.40 19.51 -7.68
C LEU A 128 9.20 21.01 -7.53
N GLU A 129 8.25 21.61 -8.25
CA GLU A 129 7.86 23.02 -8.05
C GLU A 129 7.45 23.28 -6.60
N GLY A 130 6.57 22.43 -6.05
CA GLY A 130 6.16 22.47 -4.65
C GLY A 130 7.31 22.31 -3.66
N ALA A 131 8.24 21.39 -3.93
CA ALA A 131 9.44 21.20 -3.12
C ALA A 131 10.41 22.42 -3.16
N GLY A 132 10.19 23.38 -4.06
CA GLY A 132 11.09 24.50 -4.32
C GLY A 132 12.29 24.12 -5.19
N ARG A 133 12.18 23.04 -5.97
CA ARG A 133 13.24 22.42 -6.80
C ARG A 133 12.84 22.23 -8.26
N GLY A 134 12.00 23.12 -8.80
CA GLY A 134 11.65 23.16 -10.24
C GLY A 134 12.84 23.47 -11.18
N ASP A 135 14.05 23.70 -10.64
CA ASP A 135 15.31 23.71 -11.39
C ASP A 135 15.80 22.32 -11.80
N VAL A 136 15.33 21.26 -11.13
CA VAL A 136 15.81 19.89 -11.30
C VAL A 136 15.16 19.25 -12.55
N PRO A 137 15.95 18.76 -13.53
CA PRO A 137 15.40 18.14 -14.73
C PRO A 137 14.90 16.71 -14.45
N VAL A 138 13.60 16.49 -14.66
CA VAL A 138 12.98 15.15 -14.68
C VAL A 138 13.48 14.36 -15.89
N ARG A 139 13.94 13.12 -15.65
CA ARG A 139 14.44 12.21 -16.69
C ARG A 139 13.38 11.17 -17.05
N VAL A 140 12.86 11.25 -18.27
CA VAL A 140 11.76 10.41 -18.76
C VAL A 140 12.27 9.05 -19.25
N GLY A 141 11.71 7.96 -18.74
CA GLY A 141 12.06 6.57 -19.01
C GLY A 141 11.62 6.06 -20.38
N ASN A 142 12.11 6.67 -21.45
CA ASN A 142 11.80 6.28 -22.84
C ASN A 142 12.98 5.57 -23.53
N ALA A 143 12.86 5.32 -24.85
CA ALA A 143 13.87 4.67 -25.69
C ALA A 143 15.28 5.32 -25.67
N SER A 144 15.44 6.55 -25.17
CA SER A 144 16.73 7.23 -24.97
C SER A 144 17.40 6.87 -23.64
N LEU A 145 16.64 6.32 -22.68
CA LEU A 145 17.09 5.82 -21.38
C LEU A 145 16.64 4.34 -21.18
N PRO A 146 17.00 3.42 -22.10
CA PRO A 146 16.44 2.07 -22.16
C PRO A 146 16.69 1.22 -20.90
N ASN A 147 17.74 1.53 -20.14
CA ASN A 147 18.07 0.84 -18.88
C ASN A 147 17.18 1.27 -17.70
N LEU A 148 16.31 2.27 -17.87
CA LEU A 148 15.39 2.75 -16.84
C LEU A 148 13.93 2.34 -17.08
N ILE A 149 13.54 2.06 -18.33
CA ILE A 149 12.17 1.61 -18.65
C ILE A 149 11.72 0.41 -17.77
N PRO A 150 12.55 -0.62 -17.53
CA PRO A 150 12.19 -1.76 -16.66
C PRO A 150 12.09 -1.43 -15.16
N VAL A 151 12.39 -0.20 -14.76
CA VAL A 151 12.28 0.30 -13.38
C VAL A 151 11.08 1.24 -13.23
N LEU A 152 10.60 1.83 -14.33
CA LEU A 152 9.65 2.94 -14.33
C LEU A 152 8.26 2.60 -14.90
N SER A 153 8.14 1.62 -15.82
CA SER A 153 6.87 1.29 -16.49
C SER A 153 6.23 -0.02 -16.03
N ASP A 154 4.88 -0.14 -16.03
CA ASP A 154 4.17 -1.43 -15.91
C ASP A 154 4.21 -2.24 -17.20
N SER A 155 4.60 -1.65 -18.33
CA SER A 155 4.42 -2.30 -19.64
C SER A 155 5.61 -3.15 -20.10
N VAL A 156 6.75 -3.15 -19.38
CA VAL A 156 8.02 -3.76 -19.85
C VAL A 156 8.60 -4.80 -18.88
N LEU A 157 8.62 -6.06 -19.32
CA LEU A 157 9.38 -7.15 -18.70
C LEU A 157 10.87 -7.06 -19.03
N TYR A 158 11.72 -7.64 -18.18
CA TYR A 158 13.17 -7.72 -18.42
C TYR A 158 13.76 -9.12 -18.25
N GLY A 159 14.67 -9.46 -19.15
CA GLY A 159 15.53 -10.63 -19.04
C GLY A 159 14.76 -11.95 -19.19
N ALA A 160 15.03 -12.88 -18.27
CA ALA A 160 14.40 -14.21 -18.23
C ALA A 160 13.32 -14.32 -17.13
N GLY A 161 12.82 -13.20 -16.63
CA GLY A 161 11.67 -13.18 -15.72
C GLY A 161 10.43 -13.72 -16.44
N ALA A 162 9.97 -14.90 -16.04
CA ALA A 162 8.71 -15.43 -16.51
C ALA A 162 7.54 -14.70 -15.84
N ASP A 163 6.50 -14.38 -16.62
CA ASP A 163 5.20 -13.98 -16.09
C ASP A 163 4.69 -15.00 -15.08
N ALA A 164 4.03 -14.53 -14.02
CA ALA A 164 3.38 -15.41 -13.06
C ALA A 164 2.32 -16.26 -13.77
N THR A 165 2.36 -17.58 -13.56
CA THR A 165 1.39 -18.50 -14.16
C THR A 165 -0.01 -18.26 -13.61
N GLU A 166 -1.02 -18.79 -14.30
CA GLU A 166 -2.40 -18.84 -13.79
C GLU A 166 -2.45 -19.48 -12.39
N GLU A 167 -1.77 -20.61 -12.18
CA GLU A 167 -1.67 -21.28 -10.88
C GLU A 167 -1.04 -20.39 -9.79
N GLN A 168 0.05 -19.67 -10.11
CA GLN A 168 0.70 -18.75 -9.17
C GLN A 168 -0.19 -17.55 -8.84
N THR A 169 -0.91 -17.03 -9.84
CA THR A 169 -1.83 -15.89 -9.72
C THR A 169 -3.05 -16.25 -8.87
N LEU A 170 -3.70 -17.37 -9.20
CA LEU A 170 -4.80 -17.96 -8.43
C LEU A 170 -4.38 -18.27 -6.99
N GLY A 171 -3.16 -18.78 -6.80
CA GLY A 171 -2.59 -19.07 -5.48
C GLY A 171 -2.53 -17.88 -4.51
N LEU A 172 -2.51 -16.64 -5.02
CA LEU A 172 -2.52 -15.43 -4.18
C LEU A 172 -3.81 -15.22 -3.39
N PHE A 173 -4.93 -15.81 -3.84
CA PHE A 173 -6.24 -15.74 -3.18
C PHE A 173 -6.87 -17.13 -2.92
N GLY A 174 -6.06 -18.19 -2.96
CA GLY A 174 -6.50 -19.56 -2.67
C GLY A 174 -7.17 -20.29 -3.85
N GLY A 175 -7.18 -19.69 -5.04
CA GLY A 175 -7.65 -20.31 -6.29
C GLY A 175 -9.15 -20.44 -6.47
N ASP A 176 -9.96 -19.85 -5.59
CA ASP A 176 -11.41 -19.83 -5.69
C ASP A 176 -11.90 -18.42 -6.06
N VAL A 177 -12.23 -18.23 -7.35
CA VAL A 177 -12.75 -16.95 -7.88
C VAL A 177 -14.18 -16.68 -7.38
N ALA A 178 -14.96 -17.72 -7.07
CA ALA A 178 -16.30 -17.54 -6.50
C ALA A 178 -16.21 -17.08 -5.04
N ALA A 179 -15.26 -17.58 -4.26
CA ALA A 179 -14.96 -17.07 -2.93
C ALA A 179 -14.40 -15.63 -2.98
N LEU A 180 -13.57 -15.29 -3.96
CA LEU A 180 -13.13 -13.91 -4.19
C LEU A 180 -14.31 -12.99 -4.53
N THR A 181 -15.23 -13.43 -5.39
CA THR A 181 -16.44 -12.69 -5.76
C THR A 181 -17.36 -12.48 -4.54
N ALA A 182 -17.62 -13.54 -3.77
CA ALA A 182 -18.44 -13.48 -2.56
C ALA A 182 -17.84 -12.61 -1.45
N ALA A 183 -16.52 -12.39 -1.43
CA ALA A 183 -15.87 -11.50 -0.47
C ALA A 183 -16.16 -10.00 -0.71
N TYR A 184 -16.61 -9.64 -1.92
CA TYR A 184 -16.91 -8.26 -2.34
C TYR A 184 -18.31 -8.14 -2.98
N GLU A 185 -19.23 -9.05 -2.66
CA GLU A 185 -20.59 -9.10 -3.26
C GLU A 185 -21.36 -7.79 -3.02
N ASP A 186 -21.33 -7.26 -1.78
CA ASP A 186 -21.94 -5.98 -1.41
C ASP A 186 -21.34 -4.81 -2.21
N ASP A 187 -20.02 -4.77 -2.40
CA ASP A 187 -19.32 -3.71 -3.15
C ASP A 187 -19.65 -3.74 -4.64
N MET A 188 -19.74 -4.94 -5.23
CA MET A 188 -20.19 -5.10 -6.62
C MET A 188 -21.67 -4.78 -6.80
N ALA A 189 -22.50 -5.05 -5.79
CA ALA A 189 -23.89 -4.60 -5.78
C ALA A 189 -24.01 -3.08 -5.62
N ASP A 190 -23.14 -2.43 -4.84
CA ASP A 190 -23.05 -0.96 -4.74
C ASP A 190 -22.71 -0.35 -6.11
N ILE A 191 -21.70 -0.89 -6.79
CA ILE A 191 -21.27 -0.46 -8.13
C ILE A 191 -22.35 -0.69 -9.18
N GLY A 192 -23.04 -1.84 -9.16
CA GLY A 192 -24.16 -2.13 -10.07
C GLY A 192 -25.31 -1.14 -9.92
N ARG A 193 -25.69 -0.79 -8.68
CA ARG A 193 -26.71 0.24 -8.41
C ARG A 193 -26.24 1.64 -8.84
N ALA A 194 -24.98 1.98 -8.60
CA ALA A 194 -24.41 3.28 -8.99
C ALA A 194 -24.34 3.45 -10.52
N LEU A 195 -23.96 2.40 -11.27
CA LEU A 195 -24.08 2.38 -12.74
C LEU A 195 -25.53 2.48 -13.22
N GLY A 196 -26.48 1.91 -12.48
CA GLY A 196 -27.78 1.54 -13.05
C GLY A 196 -27.60 0.42 -14.08
N PHE A 197 -26.76 -0.57 -13.74
CA PHE A 197 -26.45 -1.72 -14.58
C PHE A 197 -27.74 -2.50 -14.89
N ALA A 198 -27.96 -2.80 -16.17
CA ALA A 198 -29.22 -3.37 -16.66
C ALA A 198 -29.07 -4.85 -17.00
N ASP A 199 -30.15 -5.62 -16.80
CA ASP A 199 -30.24 -7.05 -17.10
C ASP A 199 -29.96 -7.38 -18.60
N ASP A 200 -29.98 -6.38 -19.48
CA ASP A 200 -29.68 -6.47 -20.91
C ASP A 200 -28.45 -5.64 -21.34
N ALA A 201 -27.57 -5.26 -20.41
CA ALA A 201 -26.39 -4.44 -20.68
C ALA A 201 -25.49 -5.07 -21.78
N PRO A 202 -25.10 -4.33 -22.85
CA PRO A 202 -24.41 -4.91 -24.01
C PRO A 202 -23.13 -5.68 -23.68
N ILE A 203 -22.41 -5.29 -22.62
CA ILE A 203 -21.22 -6.00 -22.13
C ILE A 203 -21.50 -7.46 -21.77
N CYS A 204 -22.67 -7.79 -21.20
CA CYS A 204 -23.02 -9.16 -20.85
C CYS A 204 -23.13 -10.05 -22.08
N ALA A 205 -23.64 -9.52 -23.21
CA ALA A 205 -23.63 -10.22 -24.48
C ALA A 205 -22.20 -10.34 -25.07
N ALA A 206 -21.39 -9.28 -24.96
CA ALA A 206 -20.00 -9.28 -25.44
C ALA A 206 -19.06 -10.21 -24.64
N LEU A 207 -19.40 -10.49 -23.38
CA LEU A 207 -18.70 -11.43 -22.49
C LEU A 207 -19.35 -12.83 -22.41
N GLY A 208 -20.46 -13.06 -23.10
CA GLY A 208 -21.11 -14.37 -23.20
C GLY A 208 -21.96 -14.80 -21.99
N VAL A 209 -22.41 -13.86 -21.17
CA VAL A 209 -23.20 -14.07 -19.93
C VAL A 209 -24.56 -13.35 -19.97
N ALA A 210 -25.14 -13.19 -21.17
CA ALA A 210 -26.39 -12.46 -21.39
C ALA A 210 -27.62 -13.02 -20.63
N ASP A 211 -27.65 -14.32 -20.33
CA ASP A 211 -28.77 -14.96 -19.61
C ASP A 211 -28.74 -14.75 -18.08
N ASP A 212 -27.65 -14.16 -17.53
CA ASP A 212 -27.44 -13.97 -16.08
C ASP A 212 -26.64 -12.68 -15.80
N CYS A 213 -27.07 -11.57 -16.42
CA CYS A 213 -26.32 -10.32 -16.50
C CYS A 213 -26.25 -9.55 -15.17
N ALA A 214 -25.20 -9.81 -14.39
CA ALA A 214 -24.83 -9.01 -13.22
C ALA A 214 -23.30 -8.90 -13.10
N ILE A 215 -22.80 -7.84 -12.44
CA ILE A 215 -21.34 -7.63 -12.26
C ILE A 215 -20.69 -8.82 -11.55
N ALA A 216 -21.35 -9.37 -10.52
CA ALA A 216 -20.91 -10.57 -9.78
C ALA A 216 -20.83 -11.84 -10.65
N ASN A 217 -21.49 -11.87 -11.81
CA ASN A 217 -21.58 -13.04 -12.69
C ASN A 217 -20.65 -12.94 -13.93
N LEU A 218 -19.92 -11.83 -14.08
CA LEU A 218 -19.03 -11.62 -15.22
C LEU A 218 -17.88 -12.66 -15.23
N PRO A 219 -17.45 -13.14 -16.41
CA PRO A 219 -16.59 -14.32 -16.49
C PRO A 219 -15.18 -14.07 -15.98
N TYR A 220 -14.60 -15.11 -15.38
CA TYR A 220 -13.16 -15.21 -15.16
C TYR A 220 -12.42 -15.55 -16.46
N LYS A 221 -11.27 -14.91 -16.69
CA LYS A 221 -10.34 -15.27 -17.78
C LYS A 221 -8.91 -14.86 -17.39
N PHE A 222 -8.00 -15.83 -17.29
CA PHE A 222 -6.57 -15.52 -17.26
C PHE A 222 -6.14 -14.88 -18.60
N THR A 223 -5.49 -13.72 -18.52
CA THR A 223 -4.98 -12.97 -19.68
C THR A 223 -3.47 -13.11 -19.82
N GLY A 224 -2.74 -13.32 -18.71
CA GLY A 224 -1.28 -13.22 -18.67
C GLY A 224 -0.74 -11.80 -18.86
N ILE A 225 -1.61 -10.78 -18.82
CA ILE A 225 -1.24 -9.37 -19.00
C ILE A 225 -1.07 -8.75 -17.61
N TYR A 226 0.16 -8.67 -17.12
CA TYR A 226 0.45 -8.28 -15.73
C TYR A 226 0.06 -6.84 -15.39
N TRP A 227 0.16 -5.90 -16.36
CA TRP A 227 -0.35 -4.53 -16.22
C TRP A 227 -1.88 -4.41 -16.31
N GLN A 228 -2.58 -5.51 -16.60
CA GLN A 228 -4.03 -5.67 -16.46
C GLN A 228 -4.35 -6.71 -15.37
N GLY A 229 -3.49 -6.83 -14.34
CA GLY A 229 -3.70 -7.72 -13.19
C GLY A 229 -3.72 -9.22 -13.49
N MET A 230 -3.15 -9.66 -14.62
CA MET A 230 -3.08 -11.05 -15.09
C MET A 230 -4.40 -11.74 -15.45
N PHE A 231 -5.57 -11.23 -15.03
CA PHE A 231 -6.87 -11.85 -15.29
C PHE A 231 -8.04 -10.87 -15.21
N THR A 232 -9.11 -11.14 -15.96
CA THR A 232 -10.42 -10.54 -15.73
C THR A 232 -11.29 -11.44 -14.85
N CYS A 233 -12.22 -10.85 -14.11
CA CYS A 233 -13.19 -11.47 -13.20
C CYS A 233 -14.21 -10.40 -12.75
N PRO A 234 -15.28 -10.74 -11.99
CA PRO A 234 -16.22 -9.76 -11.45
C PRO A 234 -15.55 -8.56 -10.76
N LEU A 235 -14.57 -8.84 -9.90
CA LEU A 235 -13.81 -7.83 -9.16
C LEU A 235 -13.03 -6.89 -10.10
N TYR A 236 -12.39 -7.45 -11.14
CA TYR A 236 -11.64 -6.67 -12.13
C TYR A 236 -12.53 -5.65 -12.85
N TYR A 237 -13.75 -6.04 -13.21
CA TYR A 237 -14.69 -5.14 -13.87
C TYR A 237 -15.26 -4.08 -12.92
N ALA A 238 -15.52 -4.48 -11.67
CA ALA A 238 -15.95 -3.57 -10.62
C ALA A 238 -14.88 -2.50 -10.27
N GLN A 239 -13.61 -2.89 -10.21
CA GLN A 239 -12.51 -2.00 -9.82
C GLN A 239 -12.37 -0.79 -10.75
N PHE A 240 -12.65 -0.97 -12.04
CA PHE A 240 -12.56 0.08 -13.05
C PHE A 240 -13.49 1.26 -12.68
N PHE A 241 -14.74 0.98 -12.31
CA PHE A 241 -15.71 2.02 -11.96
C PHE A 241 -15.40 2.64 -10.59
N ALA A 242 -14.95 1.83 -9.63
CA ALA A 242 -14.47 2.33 -8.34
C ALA A 242 -13.30 3.32 -8.50
N GLU A 243 -12.36 3.06 -9.41
CA GLU A 243 -11.29 4.02 -9.72
C GLU A 243 -11.77 5.21 -10.57
N ALA A 244 -12.57 4.99 -11.61
CA ALA A 244 -13.07 6.08 -12.45
C ALA A 244 -13.85 7.12 -11.62
N TRP A 245 -14.75 6.68 -10.74
CA TRP A 245 -15.49 7.57 -9.83
C TRP A 245 -14.61 8.17 -8.73
N MET A 246 -13.50 7.52 -8.37
CA MET A 246 -12.51 8.14 -7.50
C MET A 246 -11.79 9.29 -8.22
N PHE A 247 -11.43 9.15 -9.50
CA PHE A 247 -10.88 10.28 -10.28
C PHE A 247 -11.89 11.43 -10.44
N GLU A 248 -13.18 11.15 -10.68
CA GLU A 248 -14.25 12.16 -10.68
C GLU A 248 -14.32 12.88 -9.32
N TYR A 249 -14.43 12.10 -8.22
CA TYR A 249 -14.55 12.61 -6.86
C TYR A 249 -13.35 13.49 -6.46
N LEU A 250 -12.13 13.06 -6.76
CA LEU A 250 -10.91 13.76 -6.41
C LEU A 250 -10.64 14.97 -7.30
N SER A 251 -11.14 14.98 -8.55
CA SER A 251 -11.02 16.12 -9.47
C SER A 251 -12.04 17.23 -9.21
N GLY A 252 -12.93 17.06 -8.22
CA GLY A 252 -13.93 18.05 -7.87
C GLY A 252 -15.25 17.95 -8.65
N VAL A 253 -15.47 16.91 -9.47
CA VAL A 253 -16.75 16.68 -10.15
C VAL A 253 -17.85 16.53 -9.10
N ASP A 254 -18.94 17.30 -9.19
CA ASP A 254 -19.98 17.33 -8.14
C ASP A 254 -20.96 16.15 -8.19
N ASP A 255 -21.36 15.72 -9.39
CA ASP A 255 -22.20 14.53 -9.63
C ASP A 255 -21.36 13.30 -9.99
N PHE A 256 -20.22 13.14 -9.31
CA PHE A 256 -19.38 11.93 -9.39
C PHE A 256 -20.20 10.66 -9.08
N ALA A 257 -19.87 9.54 -9.71
CA ALA A 257 -20.70 8.33 -9.72
C ALA A 257 -22.16 8.59 -10.11
N PHE A 258 -22.40 9.56 -11.01
CA PHE A 258 -23.73 10.05 -11.40
C PHE A 258 -24.57 10.58 -10.21
N GLY A 259 -23.90 11.08 -9.16
CA GLY A 259 -24.51 11.49 -7.90
C GLY A 259 -25.05 10.34 -7.04
N ALA A 260 -24.70 9.09 -7.34
CA ALA A 260 -25.24 7.90 -6.65
C ALA A 260 -24.47 7.48 -5.38
N LEU A 261 -23.29 8.06 -5.12
CA LEU A 261 -22.40 7.70 -4.01
C LEU A 261 -21.97 8.96 -3.22
N THR A 262 -21.68 8.79 -1.94
CA THR A 262 -20.96 9.78 -1.12
C THR A 262 -19.45 9.65 -1.26
N GLY A 263 -18.71 10.69 -0.87
CA GLY A 263 -17.24 10.66 -0.81
C GLY A 263 -16.67 9.56 0.10
N SER A 264 -17.43 9.14 1.12
CA SER A 264 -17.10 7.99 1.98
C SER A 264 -17.34 6.64 1.30
N GLU A 265 -18.37 6.51 0.47
CA GLU A 265 -18.68 5.26 -0.24
C GLU A 265 -17.72 5.03 -1.41
N VAL A 266 -17.39 6.06 -2.20
CA VAL A 266 -16.38 5.91 -3.25
C VAL A 266 -14.99 5.63 -2.65
N ALA A 267 -14.65 6.18 -1.48
CA ALA A 267 -13.43 5.85 -0.74
C ALA A 267 -13.42 4.44 -0.12
N LYS A 268 -14.58 3.86 0.17
CA LYS A 268 -14.74 2.43 0.53
C LYS A 268 -14.50 1.54 -0.69
N LEU A 269 -15.20 1.82 -1.80
CA LEU A 269 -15.16 1.01 -3.03
C LEU A 269 -13.78 1.00 -3.70
N TYR A 270 -12.94 2.00 -3.44
CA TYR A 270 -11.57 2.06 -3.96
C TYR A 270 -10.66 0.90 -3.48
N ASP A 271 -11.08 0.10 -2.49
CA ASP A 271 -10.37 -1.13 -2.06
C ASP A 271 -10.51 -2.30 -3.06
N VAL A 272 -11.42 -2.19 -4.04
CA VAL A 272 -11.67 -3.21 -5.08
C VAL A 272 -10.50 -3.30 -6.10
N VAL A 273 -9.52 -2.39 -6.04
CA VAL A 273 -8.45 -2.16 -7.04
C VAL A 273 -7.16 -2.97 -6.80
N ALA A 274 -6.61 -3.60 -7.85
CA ALA A 274 -5.37 -4.39 -7.81
C ALA A 274 -4.57 -4.50 -9.15
N LEU A 275 -3.28 -4.09 -9.14
CA LEU A 275 -2.13 -4.50 -10.02
C LEU A 275 -1.89 -3.74 -11.38
N PHE A 276 -0.68 -3.26 -11.80
CA PHE A 276 0.66 -3.39 -11.16
C PHE A 276 1.82 -2.30 -11.27
N VAL A 277 1.84 -1.13 -11.97
CA VAL A 277 2.88 -0.05 -11.73
C VAL A 277 2.42 1.37 -11.36
N HIS A 278 1.46 2.04 -11.99
CA HIS A 278 1.16 3.45 -11.66
C HIS A 278 0.87 3.74 -10.16
N ASP A 279 -0.23 3.23 -9.60
CA ASP A 279 -0.51 3.10 -8.15
C ASP A 279 0.47 2.14 -7.45
N THR A 280 1.23 1.39 -8.23
CA THR A 280 1.05 -0.05 -8.11
C THR A 280 2.40 -0.77 -8.22
N ASN A 281 3.46 0.01 -8.53
CA ASN A 281 4.90 -0.20 -8.32
C ASN A 281 5.18 -0.20 -6.82
N GLN A 282 4.49 0.69 -6.10
CA GLN A 282 4.40 0.72 -4.64
C GLN A 282 3.82 -0.59 -4.10
N LEU A 283 2.93 -1.25 -4.87
CA LEU A 283 2.30 -2.51 -4.52
C LEU A 283 3.14 -3.73 -4.93
N TYR A 284 3.95 -3.66 -5.99
CA TYR A 284 5.07 -4.61 -6.22
C TYR A 284 6.04 -4.54 -5.04
N LEU A 285 6.54 -3.35 -4.69
CA LEU A 285 7.42 -3.13 -3.53
C LEU A 285 6.77 -3.59 -2.22
N ARG A 286 5.46 -3.38 -2.05
CA ARG A 286 4.67 -3.88 -0.91
C ARG A 286 4.74 -5.40 -0.80
N LYS A 287 4.53 -6.12 -1.89
CA LYS A 287 4.58 -7.60 -1.92
C LYS A 287 6.00 -8.10 -1.74
N LEU A 288 6.97 -7.49 -2.43
CA LEU A 288 8.40 -7.83 -2.40
C LEU A 288 8.99 -7.69 -0.99
N LEU A 289 8.67 -6.59 -0.28
CA LEU A 289 9.22 -6.26 1.03
C LEU A 289 8.26 -6.58 2.21
N GLY A 290 7.14 -7.25 1.93
CA GLY A 290 6.13 -7.66 2.93
C GLY A 290 5.43 -6.51 3.67
N LEU A 291 5.47 -5.28 3.13
CA LEU A 291 4.92 -4.09 3.77
C LEU A 291 3.39 -4.18 3.90
N GLN A 292 2.82 -3.53 4.91
CA GLN A 292 1.37 -3.27 5.02
C GLN A 292 1.12 -1.85 5.53
N TRP A 293 0.06 -1.18 5.08
CA TRP A 293 -0.30 0.16 5.54
C TRP A 293 -1.80 0.43 5.59
N ILE A 294 -2.19 1.44 6.36
CA ILE A 294 -3.53 2.04 6.37
C ILE A 294 -3.32 3.56 6.42
N ALA A 295 -4.01 4.31 5.55
CA ALA A 295 -3.94 5.78 5.52
C ALA A 295 -5.30 6.40 5.87
N ARG A 296 -5.32 7.62 6.40
CA ARG A 296 -6.53 8.29 6.90
C ARG A 296 -7.54 8.49 5.76
N GLY A 297 -8.70 7.85 5.90
CA GLY A 297 -9.77 7.91 4.89
C GLY A 297 -9.52 7.01 3.67
N TRP A 298 -8.45 6.23 3.67
CA TRP A 298 -8.12 5.24 2.65
C TRP A 298 -8.16 3.84 3.24
N GLN A 299 -8.34 2.84 2.37
CA GLN A 299 -8.47 1.45 2.78
C GLN A 299 -7.11 0.73 2.93
N GLY A 300 -7.16 -0.53 3.35
CA GLY A 300 -6.00 -1.30 3.78
C GLY A 300 -5.07 -1.66 2.63
N ASN A 301 -3.92 -0.98 2.55
CA ASN A 301 -2.95 -1.05 1.46
C ASN A 301 -3.36 -0.35 0.15
N ALA A 302 -4.37 0.52 0.14
CA ALA A 302 -4.69 1.33 -1.02
C ALA A 302 -3.52 2.25 -1.38
N ALA A 303 -3.19 2.36 -2.67
CA ALA A 303 -2.06 3.15 -3.16
C ALA A 303 -2.55 4.32 -4.03
N SER A 304 -3.13 5.31 -3.35
CA SER A 304 -3.92 6.36 -3.99
C SER A 304 -3.09 7.39 -4.78
N THR A 305 -3.79 8.18 -5.59
CA THR A 305 -3.28 9.36 -6.31
C THR A 305 -2.39 10.26 -5.45
N GLY A 306 -1.23 10.63 -6.00
CA GLY A 306 -0.17 11.39 -5.33
C GLY A 306 0.47 10.68 -4.13
N GLY A 307 -0.01 9.51 -3.72
CA GLY A 307 0.56 8.74 -2.62
C GLY A 307 1.92 8.20 -2.98
N ALA A 308 2.83 8.15 -2.00
CA ALA A 308 4.21 7.73 -2.22
C ALA A 308 4.75 6.86 -1.08
N LEU A 309 5.50 5.83 -1.48
CA LEU A 309 6.32 5.00 -0.60
C LEU A 309 7.73 5.60 -0.53
N SER A 310 8.22 5.87 0.68
CA SER A 310 9.53 6.47 0.92
C SER A 310 10.42 5.61 1.82
N PHE A 311 11.70 5.57 1.47
CA PHE A 311 12.77 4.93 2.21
C PHE A 311 13.78 6.00 2.61
N GLU A 312 13.79 6.34 3.90
CA GLU A 312 14.56 7.43 4.48
C GLU A 312 15.81 6.87 5.16
N LEU A 313 16.99 7.37 4.78
CA LEU A 313 18.26 7.00 5.40
C LEU A 313 18.56 7.94 6.56
N HIS A 314 18.31 7.47 7.78
CA HIS A 314 18.60 8.21 9.03
C HIS A 314 19.94 7.71 9.61
N CYS A 315 20.90 8.60 9.85
CA CYS A 315 22.22 8.22 10.40
C CYS A 315 22.57 9.00 11.67
N ALA A 316 23.28 8.35 12.59
CA ALA A 316 23.95 8.98 13.73
C ALA A 316 25.48 8.90 13.53
N GLY A 317 26.20 9.95 13.93
CA GLY A 317 27.64 10.12 13.66
C GLY A 317 27.92 10.80 12.31
N THR A 318 29.13 11.33 12.13
CA THR A 318 29.47 12.13 10.94
C THR A 318 29.71 11.30 9.68
N GLN A 319 29.43 11.88 8.51
CA GLN A 319 29.66 11.23 7.22
C GLN A 319 31.13 10.84 7.03
N GLY A 320 31.38 9.54 6.79
CA GLY A 320 32.71 8.97 6.65
C GLY A 320 33.39 8.54 7.96
N ALA A 321 32.76 8.73 9.13
CA ALA A 321 33.26 8.19 10.39
C ALA A 321 32.98 6.68 10.52
N ALA A 322 33.89 5.96 11.19
CA ALA A 322 33.81 4.50 11.34
C ALA A 322 32.69 4.04 12.31
N ASP A 323 32.22 4.93 13.19
CA ASP A 323 31.13 4.72 14.15
C ASP A 323 29.76 5.21 13.63
N ARG A 324 29.68 5.66 12.37
CA ARG A 324 28.43 6.14 11.76
C ARG A 324 27.42 5.00 11.62
N ARG A 325 26.31 5.08 12.35
CA ARG A 325 25.25 4.05 12.36
C ARG A 325 24.05 4.56 11.57
N CYS A 326 23.76 3.91 10.44
CA CYS A 326 22.65 4.27 9.56
C CYS A 326 21.51 3.25 9.60
N PHE A 327 20.30 3.77 9.47
CA PHE A 327 19.04 3.03 9.54
C PHE A 327 18.12 3.47 8.39
N VAL A 328 17.38 2.53 7.80
CA VAL A 328 16.31 2.82 6.86
C VAL A 328 14.98 2.86 7.60
N LYS A 329 14.29 3.99 7.50
CA LYS A 329 12.91 4.18 7.95
C LYS A 329 11.99 4.19 6.74
N THR A 330 10.95 3.35 6.76
CA THR A 330 10.01 3.25 5.62
C THR A 330 8.69 3.92 5.98
N ARG A 331 8.10 4.64 5.02
CA ARG A 331 6.88 5.43 5.23
C ARG A 331 6.03 5.47 3.97
N TYR A 332 4.71 5.37 4.13
CA TYR A 332 3.75 5.72 3.09
C TYR A 332 3.10 7.07 3.44
N THR A 333 3.12 8.03 2.52
CA THR A 333 2.55 9.37 2.71
C THR A 333 1.57 9.69 1.58
N VAL A 334 0.36 10.13 1.93
CA VAL A 334 -0.71 10.46 0.97
C VAL A 334 -1.73 11.43 1.57
N ALA A 335 -2.23 12.40 0.81
CA ALA A 335 -3.36 13.22 1.24
C ALA A 335 -4.64 12.36 1.32
N SER A 336 -5.46 12.52 2.36
CA SER A 336 -6.77 11.82 2.47
C SER A 336 -7.71 12.18 1.32
N PRO A 337 -8.74 11.38 0.97
CA PRO A 337 -9.62 11.67 -0.17
C PRO A 337 -10.27 13.04 -0.05
N ARG A 338 -10.64 13.43 1.18
CA ARG A 338 -11.17 14.77 1.48
C ARG A 338 -10.14 15.87 1.26
N GLN A 339 -8.91 15.72 1.74
CA GLN A 339 -7.84 16.71 1.51
C GLN A 339 -7.53 16.87 0.01
N GLN A 340 -7.62 15.78 -0.76
CA GLN A 340 -7.48 15.84 -2.22
C GLN A 340 -8.68 16.57 -2.86
N ARG A 341 -9.93 16.17 -2.62
CA ARG A 341 -11.10 16.88 -3.20
C ARG A 341 -11.15 18.37 -2.80
N GLU A 342 -10.84 18.70 -1.55
CA GLU A 342 -10.88 20.09 -1.04
C GLU A 342 -9.62 20.91 -1.37
N ALA A 343 -8.65 20.36 -2.13
CA ALA A 343 -7.34 20.98 -2.41
C ALA A 343 -6.67 21.57 -1.16
N THR A 344 -6.73 20.83 -0.04
CA THR A 344 -6.31 21.30 1.28
C THR A 344 -4.81 21.55 1.32
N VAL A 345 -4.40 22.76 1.70
CA VAL A 345 -3.00 23.11 1.96
C VAL A 345 -2.42 22.19 3.04
N LEU A 346 -1.28 21.58 2.74
CA LEU A 346 -0.63 20.58 3.59
C LEU A 346 0.52 21.21 4.37
N ASP A 347 0.44 21.21 5.70
CA ASP A 347 1.47 21.76 6.58
C ASP A 347 1.61 20.95 7.88
N ALA A 348 2.43 21.41 8.83
CA ALA A 348 2.65 20.72 10.11
C ALA A 348 1.41 20.71 11.04
N THR A 349 0.43 21.57 10.81
CA THR A 349 -0.86 21.63 11.52
C THR A 349 -1.96 20.84 10.80
N THR A 350 -1.92 20.83 9.46
CA THR A 350 -2.85 20.10 8.58
C THR A 350 -2.09 19.10 7.71
N PRO A 351 -1.43 18.08 8.30
CA PRO A 351 -0.60 17.16 7.53
C PRO A 351 -1.45 16.20 6.67
N PRO A 352 -0.88 15.64 5.58
CA PRO A 352 -1.44 14.47 4.91
C PRO A 352 -1.48 13.27 5.87
N SER A 353 -2.05 12.16 5.41
CA SER A 353 -1.86 10.88 6.09
C SER A 353 -0.42 10.40 5.94
N GLU A 354 0.15 9.92 7.04
CA GLU A 354 1.45 9.24 7.03
C GLU A 354 1.33 7.92 7.81
N ALA A 355 1.75 6.82 7.21
CA ALA A 355 1.89 5.52 7.84
C ALA A 355 3.38 5.16 7.91
N VAL A 356 3.90 4.93 9.12
CA VAL A 356 5.28 4.43 9.31
C VAL A 356 5.25 2.91 9.21
N LEU A 357 6.09 2.35 8.35
CA LEU A 357 6.05 0.94 7.97
C LEU A 357 7.24 0.19 8.58
N VAL A 358 6.95 -0.89 9.30
CA VAL A 358 7.95 -1.85 9.78
C VAL A 358 8.12 -2.93 8.71
N LEU A 359 9.32 -3.08 8.16
CA LEU A 359 9.64 -4.24 7.30
C LEU A 359 9.60 -5.51 8.14
N PRO A 360 8.85 -6.57 7.78
CA PRO A 360 8.76 -7.80 8.57
C PRO A 360 10.13 -8.47 8.79
N GLY A 361 11.02 -8.44 7.79
CA GLY A 361 12.39 -8.96 7.91
C GLY A 361 13.31 -8.16 8.84
N CYS A 362 12.96 -6.90 9.14
CA CYS A 362 13.68 -6.06 10.10
C CYS A 362 13.09 -6.13 11.52
N GLY A 363 11.76 -6.27 11.64
CA GLY A 363 11.04 -6.31 12.91
C GLY A 363 11.00 -5.00 13.71
N VAL A 364 11.64 -3.93 13.24
CA VAL A 364 11.74 -2.61 13.90
C VAL A 364 11.51 -1.45 12.92
N GLU A 365 11.10 -0.29 13.44
CA GLU A 365 10.82 0.94 12.67
C GLU A 365 12.07 1.54 12.01
N LEU A 366 13.20 1.53 12.72
CA LEU A 366 14.51 1.95 12.23
C LEU A 366 15.31 0.71 11.87
N CYS A 367 15.14 0.19 10.64
CA CYS A 367 15.85 -1.01 10.21
C CYS A 367 17.34 -0.70 10.02
N PRO A 368 18.29 -1.38 10.70
CA PRO A 368 19.72 -1.16 10.45
C PRO A 368 20.07 -1.36 8.98
N LEU A 369 20.89 -0.48 8.39
CA LEU A 369 21.12 -0.46 6.93
C LEU A 369 21.57 -1.82 6.37
N ALA A 370 22.45 -2.54 7.07
CA ALA A 370 22.89 -3.87 6.66
C ALA A 370 21.74 -4.92 6.66
N ALA A 371 20.82 -4.84 7.62
CA ALA A 371 19.64 -5.70 7.67
C ALA A 371 18.63 -5.34 6.57
N PHE A 372 18.47 -4.04 6.26
CA PHE A 372 17.66 -3.59 5.13
C PHE A 372 18.20 -4.14 3.80
N VAL A 373 19.52 -4.01 3.58
CA VAL A 373 20.20 -4.57 2.40
C VAL A 373 19.99 -6.08 2.30
N GLY A 374 20.13 -6.82 3.40
CA GLY A 374 19.81 -8.26 3.45
C GLY A 374 18.38 -8.57 3.00
N VAL A 375 17.38 -7.88 3.56
CA VAL A 375 15.96 -8.07 3.19
C VAL A 375 15.69 -7.75 1.70
N VAL A 376 16.38 -6.76 1.12
CA VAL A 376 16.27 -6.49 -0.32
C VAL A 376 16.94 -7.58 -1.16
N LEU A 377 18.12 -8.06 -0.76
CA LEU A 377 18.85 -9.11 -1.48
C LEU A 377 18.13 -10.46 -1.43
N ASP A 378 17.51 -10.81 -0.30
CA ASP A 378 16.71 -12.04 -0.12
C ASP A 378 15.41 -12.02 -0.96
N ALA A 379 14.86 -10.84 -1.25
CA ALA A 379 13.61 -10.68 -1.99
C ALA A 379 13.78 -10.58 -3.52
N VAL A 380 14.91 -10.07 -4.01
CA VAL A 380 15.08 -9.72 -5.43
C VAL A 380 15.57 -10.88 -6.29
N CYS A 381 14.80 -11.20 -7.34
CA CYS A 381 15.24 -12.06 -8.44
C CYS A 381 16.35 -11.38 -9.26
N PHE A 382 17.62 -11.76 -9.04
CA PHE A 382 18.77 -11.21 -9.78
C PHE A 382 18.68 -11.38 -11.31
N ASP A 383 18.16 -12.51 -11.79
CA ASP A 383 18.00 -12.77 -13.22
C ASP A 383 16.90 -11.94 -13.89
N CYS A 384 15.94 -11.45 -13.10
CA CYS A 384 14.84 -10.59 -13.52
C CYS A 384 15.23 -9.10 -13.59
N VAL A 385 16.37 -8.70 -12.98
CA VAL A 385 16.80 -7.30 -12.90
C VAL A 385 17.86 -6.97 -13.94
N GLY A 386 17.75 -5.80 -14.59
CA GLY A 386 18.69 -5.32 -15.60
C GLY A 386 19.88 -4.51 -15.08
N ASP A 387 20.89 -4.32 -15.92
CA ASP A 387 21.97 -3.36 -15.63
C ASP A 387 21.51 -1.91 -15.84
N PRO A 388 21.94 -0.94 -15.00
CA PRO A 388 23.03 -1.06 -14.01
C PRO A 388 22.62 -1.65 -12.65
N VAL A 389 21.32 -1.90 -12.40
CA VAL A 389 20.83 -2.31 -11.08
C VAL A 389 21.39 -3.69 -10.70
N ARG A 390 21.46 -4.65 -11.64
CA ARG A 390 22.10 -5.97 -11.45
C ARG A 390 23.55 -5.83 -10.97
N THR A 391 24.36 -5.02 -11.64
CA THR A 391 25.74 -4.71 -11.23
C THR A 391 25.82 -4.08 -9.84
N VAL A 392 24.86 -3.24 -9.44
CA VAL A 392 24.83 -2.65 -8.09
C VAL A 392 24.46 -3.69 -7.04
N LEU A 393 23.43 -4.50 -7.27
CA LEU A 393 23.02 -5.59 -6.39
C LEU A 393 24.13 -6.63 -6.20
N GLY A 394 24.88 -6.96 -7.26
CA GLY A 394 26.04 -7.85 -7.16
C GLY A 394 27.08 -7.33 -6.17
N ARG A 395 27.49 -6.06 -6.30
CA ARG A 395 28.43 -5.43 -5.35
C ARG A 395 27.89 -5.40 -3.92
N LEU A 396 26.59 -5.15 -3.73
CA LEU A 396 25.96 -5.16 -2.42
C LEU A 396 25.94 -6.56 -1.80
N ALA A 397 25.70 -7.61 -2.61
CA ALA A 397 25.82 -9.00 -2.18
C ALA A 397 27.26 -9.36 -1.82
N ASP A 398 28.25 -8.94 -2.61
CA ASP A 398 29.67 -9.14 -2.31
C ASP A 398 30.05 -8.51 -0.95
N HIS A 399 29.63 -7.26 -0.70
CA HIS A 399 29.90 -6.56 0.58
C HIS A 399 29.10 -7.13 1.75
N ALA A 400 27.93 -7.73 1.53
CA ALA A 400 27.14 -8.40 2.56
C ALA A 400 27.66 -9.83 2.86
N ALA A 401 28.43 -10.42 1.94
CA ALA A 401 29.06 -11.73 2.07
C ALA A 401 30.45 -11.67 2.72
N GLU A 402 31.12 -10.50 2.74
CA GLU A 402 32.27 -10.29 3.62
C GLU A 402 31.81 -10.45 5.09
N PRO A 403 32.41 -11.36 5.88
CA PRO A 403 32.06 -11.47 7.29
C PRO A 403 32.43 -10.14 7.97
N PRO A 404 31.60 -9.63 8.90
CA PRO A 404 31.95 -8.42 9.64
C PRO A 404 33.30 -8.65 10.31
N ALA A 405 34.27 -7.77 10.03
CA ALA A 405 35.61 -7.86 10.59
C ALA A 405 35.49 -8.04 12.10
N GLU A 406 36.11 -9.10 12.66
CA GLU A 406 35.84 -9.55 14.03
C GLU A 406 36.04 -8.42 15.04
N GLU A 407 34.94 -7.75 15.39
CA GLU A 407 34.85 -6.87 16.55
C GLU A 407 34.91 -7.81 17.76
N ALA A 408 36.16 -8.06 18.18
CA ALA A 408 36.50 -9.10 19.11
C ALA A 408 35.63 -8.95 20.36
N CYS A 409 34.71 -9.90 20.53
CA CYS A 409 33.78 -9.92 21.65
C CYS A 409 34.56 -10.22 22.93
N ASP A 410 35.15 -9.17 23.51
CA ASP A 410 35.87 -9.17 24.77
C ASP A 410 35.03 -9.92 25.80
N ALA A 411 35.54 -11.10 26.19
CA ALA A 411 34.68 -12.18 26.68
C ALA A 411 33.87 -11.72 27.90
N ALA A 412 32.55 -11.56 27.68
CA ALA A 412 31.62 -10.88 28.60
C ALA A 412 31.94 -11.23 30.05
N PRO A 413 32.41 -10.26 30.88
CA PRO A 413 33.10 -10.54 32.13
C PRO A 413 32.24 -11.42 33.03
N ALA A 414 32.85 -12.41 33.70
CA ALA A 414 32.18 -13.59 34.25
C ALA A 414 30.95 -13.33 35.15
N TRP A 415 30.82 -12.13 35.73
CA TRP A 415 29.63 -11.69 36.46
C TRP A 415 28.39 -11.56 35.56
N GLN A 416 28.51 -11.12 34.30
CA GLN A 416 27.40 -11.10 33.33
C GLN A 416 26.95 -12.52 32.96
N GLN A 417 27.90 -13.43 32.71
CA GLN A 417 27.59 -14.84 32.44
C GLN A 417 26.87 -15.49 33.64
N ALA A 418 27.33 -15.20 34.86
CA ALA A 418 26.66 -15.64 36.09
C ALA A 418 25.25 -15.04 36.24
N LEU A 419 25.04 -13.76 35.93
CA LEU A 419 23.71 -13.13 35.94
C LEU A 419 22.76 -13.77 34.92
N SER A 420 23.23 -14.06 33.69
CA SER A 420 22.42 -14.74 32.67
C SER A 420 21.99 -16.14 33.11
N LEU A 421 22.89 -16.91 33.74
CA LEU A 421 22.58 -18.22 34.29
C LEU A 421 21.59 -18.15 35.47
N LEU A 422 21.73 -17.16 36.36
CA LEU A 422 20.79 -16.90 37.45
C LEU A 422 19.42 -16.46 36.93
N GLY A 423 19.37 -15.63 35.88
CA GLY A 423 18.14 -15.22 35.21
C GLY A 423 17.40 -16.39 34.58
N ALA A 424 18.11 -17.26 33.85
CA ALA A 424 17.56 -18.49 33.28
C ALA A 424 17.00 -19.43 34.36
N ALA A 425 17.73 -19.61 35.47
CA ALA A 425 17.26 -20.42 36.61
C ALA A 425 16.00 -19.83 37.28
N ALA A 426 15.96 -18.51 37.49
CA ALA A 426 14.79 -17.82 38.04
C ALA A 426 13.56 -17.89 37.12
N PHE A 427 13.76 -17.80 35.80
CA PHE A 427 12.72 -17.98 34.80
C PHE A 427 12.17 -19.41 34.80
N GLY A 428 13.05 -20.42 34.80
CA GLY A 428 12.65 -21.83 34.88
C GLY A 428 11.87 -22.17 36.15
N ALA A 429 12.30 -21.66 37.30
CA ALA A 429 11.57 -21.81 38.56
C ALA A 429 10.18 -21.15 38.52
N SER A 430 10.09 -19.95 37.94
CA SER A 430 8.82 -19.22 37.78
C SER A 430 7.85 -19.96 36.87
N LEU A 431 8.34 -20.53 35.76
CA LEU A 431 7.55 -21.33 34.83
C LEU A 431 7.03 -22.62 35.49
N ALA A 432 7.87 -23.32 36.26
CA ALA A 432 7.47 -24.52 36.99
C ALA A 432 6.36 -24.23 38.03
N LEU A 433 6.47 -23.12 38.76
CA LEU A 433 5.43 -22.66 39.70
C LEU A 433 4.12 -22.31 38.99
N PHE A 434 4.17 -21.67 37.82
CA PHE A 434 2.99 -21.37 37.01
C PHE A 434 2.29 -22.65 36.51
N VAL A 435 3.04 -23.62 36.00
CA VAL A 435 2.50 -24.93 35.58
C VAL A 435 1.86 -25.66 36.76
N ALA A 436 2.51 -25.69 37.93
CA ALA A 436 1.96 -26.29 39.14
C ALA A 436 0.65 -25.61 39.60
N TRP A 437 0.57 -24.28 39.51
CA TRP A 437 -0.64 -23.51 39.80
C TRP A 437 -1.78 -23.83 38.82
N CYS A 438 -1.50 -23.84 37.51
CA CYS A 438 -2.48 -24.21 36.48
C CYS A 438 -3.03 -25.63 36.68
N LEU A 439 -2.18 -26.61 37.02
CA LEU A 439 -2.60 -27.97 37.36
C LEU A 439 -3.49 -28.01 38.62
N ARG A 440 -3.17 -27.22 39.66
CA ARG A 440 -3.98 -27.09 40.89
C ARG A 440 -5.36 -26.46 40.61
N VAL A 441 -5.43 -25.42 39.77
CA VAL A 441 -6.69 -24.81 39.34
C VAL A 441 -7.54 -25.80 38.52
N ARG A 442 -6.92 -26.57 37.61
CA ARG A 442 -7.62 -27.60 36.81
C ARG A 442 -8.19 -28.72 37.69
N ARG A 443 -7.47 -29.14 38.75
CA ARG A 443 -7.98 -30.08 39.77
C ARG A 443 -9.17 -29.50 40.54
N HIS A 444 -9.10 -28.24 41.02
CA HIS A 444 -10.21 -27.61 41.72
C HIS A 444 -11.45 -27.39 40.83
N ARG A 445 -11.30 -27.07 39.54
CA ARG A 445 -12.44 -26.98 38.61
C ARG A 445 -13.12 -28.35 38.42
N ARG A 446 -12.35 -29.43 38.19
CA ARG A 446 -12.91 -30.79 38.12
C ARG A 446 -13.65 -31.21 39.40
N ALA A 447 -13.10 -30.89 40.57
CA ALA A 447 -13.75 -31.16 41.86
C ALA A 447 -15.07 -30.39 42.07
N ARG A 448 -15.25 -29.24 41.40
CA ARG A 448 -16.51 -28.46 41.40
C ARG A 448 -17.48 -28.83 40.26
N GLN A 449 -17.09 -29.73 39.36
CA GLN A 449 -17.92 -30.20 38.24
C GLN A 449 -18.39 -31.66 38.40
N ALA A 450 -18.27 -32.21 39.62
CA ALA A 450 -19.02 -33.42 39.97
C ALA A 450 -20.53 -33.06 40.00
N PRO A 451 -21.37 -33.70 39.17
CA PRO A 451 -22.75 -33.24 38.98
C PRO A 451 -23.64 -33.61 40.17
N SER A 452 -24.28 -32.61 40.77
CA SER A 452 -25.48 -32.82 41.58
C SER A 452 -26.64 -33.17 40.66
N LEU A 453 -27.08 -34.43 40.70
CA LEU A 453 -28.40 -34.81 40.18
C LEU A 453 -29.48 -34.11 41.00
N LEU A 454 -30.61 -33.73 40.36
CA LEU A 454 -31.62 -32.74 40.77
C LEU A 454 -31.23 -31.29 40.39
N GLY A 455 -32.04 -30.53 39.63
CA GLY A 455 -33.28 -30.87 38.93
C GLY A 455 -34.00 -29.64 38.33
N ALA A 456 -35.17 -29.88 37.72
CA ALA A 456 -36.18 -28.89 37.28
C ALA A 456 -35.83 -27.92 36.12
N SER A 457 -36.41 -28.25 34.96
CA SER A 457 -36.71 -27.36 33.82
C SER A 457 -37.41 -26.05 34.19
N ARG A 458 -37.16 -24.98 33.40
CA ARG A 458 -38.18 -23.98 33.02
C ARG A 458 -37.82 -23.30 31.69
N GLN A 459 -38.85 -22.78 31.01
CA GLN A 459 -38.78 -22.20 29.66
C GLN A 459 -38.32 -20.73 29.68
N ALA A 460 -37.84 -20.24 28.52
CA ALA A 460 -37.60 -18.82 28.26
C ALA A 460 -38.34 -18.39 26.97
N PRO A 461 -38.99 -17.21 26.94
CA PRO A 461 -39.49 -16.59 25.71
C PRO A 461 -38.36 -15.85 24.96
N ALA A 462 -38.61 -15.49 23.71
CA ALA A 462 -37.66 -14.79 22.84
C ALA A 462 -37.93 -13.28 22.75
N GLY A 463 -36.91 -12.52 22.32
CA GLY A 463 -37.11 -11.24 21.65
C GLY A 463 -36.52 -10.02 22.35
N GLU A 464 -35.25 -9.72 22.08
CA GLU A 464 -34.74 -8.35 22.14
C GLU A 464 -33.62 -8.18 21.09
N ARG A 465 -33.82 -7.27 20.12
CA ARG A 465 -32.78 -6.86 19.16
C ARG A 465 -32.15 -5.58 19.71
N LEU A 466 -30.82 -5.58 19.90
CA LEU A 466 -30.07 -4.38 20.23
C LEU A 466 -30.02 -3.46 19.00
N THR A 467 -30.68 -2.31 19.08
CA THR A 467 -30.42 -1.16 18.22
C THR A 467 -29.21 -0.40 18.75
N LEU A 468 -28.19 -0.22 17.92
CA LEU A 468 -27.14 0.76 18.18
C LEU A 468 -27.69 2.16 17.90
N VAL A 469 -27.40 3.11 18.79
CA VAL A 469 -27.79 4.51 18.67
C VAL A 469 -26.57 5.30 18.22
N GLU A 470 -26.66 5.93 17.05
CA GLU A 470 -25.70 6.94 16.63
C GLU A 470 -25.88 8.21 17.45
N SER A 471 -24.77 8.79 17.93
CA SER A 471 -24.75 10.07 18.64
C SER A 471 -23.85 11.04 17.88
N GLY A 472 -24.45 12.06 17.27
CA GLY A 472 -23.73 12.97 16.38
C GLY A 472 -22.93 14.09 17.07
N THR A 473 -22.06 14.69 16.25
CA THR A 473 -21.82 16.14 16.14
C THR A 473 -21.67 16.98 17.42
N VAL A 474 -20.43 17.34 17.77
CA VAL A 474 -20.11 18.62 18.42
C VAL A 474 -18.79 19.18 17.88
N LEU A 475 -18.86 20.38 17.30
CA LEU A 475 -17.77 21.32 16.94
C LEU A 475 -16.61 20.77 16.09
#